data_AF-A0A7S3XB93-F1
#
_entry.id   AF-A0A7S3XB93-F1
#
_cell.length_a   1.000
_cell.length_b   1.000
_cell.length_c   1.000
_cell.angle_alpha   90.00
_cell.angle_beta   90.00
_cell.angle_gamma   90.00
#
_symmetry.space_group_name_H-M   'P 1'
#
loop_
_entity.id
_entity.type
_entity.pdbx_description
1 polymer ?
#
loop_
_entity_poly.entity_id
_entity_poly.type
_entity_poly.pdbx_seq_one_letter_code
_entity_poly.pdbx_strand_id
1 'polypeptide(L)'
;EAAAGDEEVAEAPRAAANAVVDRFAIAEATKKDLLETLLARSLDKSVWVRYRVLQTLTGLASNTKTSALPREQWARVLEIATRRMQDCASTTRKSAMQLVRTLIEFHPYGPALQGSGDERAKAQQLLQEVTSRLRKLQAEEAEDVDKACEVADALVEEACGDSDAEGEGDGDGDGEEEEQKEAPSKRRRLGKKTVTDQTIATEVE
;
A
#
# COMPACT_ATOMS: atom_id res chain seq x y z
N GLU A 1 62.38 14.88 30.82
CA GLU A 1 62.59 15.80 29.68
C GLU A 1 61.53 15.47 28.64
N ALA A 2 60.48 16.30 28.50
CA ALA A 2 60.42 17.48 27.61
C ALA A 2 60.49 17.07 26.13
N ALA A 3 59.65 17.49 25.20
CA ALA A 3 58.48 18.37 25.20
C ALA A 3 57.82 18.23 23.80
N ALA A 4 56.49 18.42 23.76
CA ALA A 4 55.73 19.20 22.76
C ALA A 4 55.85 18.90 21.24
N GLY A 5 54.67 18.74 20.63
CA GLY A 5 54.46 18.77 19.18
C GLY A 5 53.01 18.47 18.83
N ASP A 6 52.08 19.33 19.29
CA ASP A 6 50.72 19.45 18.75
C ASP A 6 50.82 19.87 17.27
N GLU A 7 50.41 19.00 16.35
CA GLU A 7 50.02 19.41 14.99
C GLU A 7 48.52 19.12 14.81
N GLU A 8 47.75 20.16 15.10
CA GLU A 8 46.34 20.32 14.79
C GLU A 8 46.18 20.35 13.25
N VAL A 9 46.00 19.18 12.64
CA VAL A 9 45.54 19.10 11.24
C VAL A 9 44.03 19.33 11.23
N ALA A 10 43.66 20.59 11.05
CA ALA A 10 42.29 21.00 10.77
C ALA A 10 41.80 20.34 9.47
N GLU A 11 41.18 19.15 9.59
CA GLU A 11 40.47 18.51 8.48
C GLU A 11 39.16 19.29 8.26
N ALA A 12 39.22 20.24 7.34
CA ALA A 12 38.06 20.98 6.85
C ALA A 12 36.94 19.98 6.47
N PRO A 13 35.67 20.25 6.81
CA PRO A 13 34.59 19.39 6.38
C PRO A 13 34.57 19.45 4.85
N ARG A 14 34.96 18.35 4.21
CA ARG A 14 34.65 18.10 2.81
C ARG A 14 33.14 18.11 2.72
N ALA A 15 32.60 19.31 2.50
CA ALA A 15 31.23 19.53 2.10
C ALA A 15 30.96 18.49 1.04
N ALA A 16 30.04 17.58 1.36
CA ALA A 16 29.54 16.59 0.46
C ALA A 16 29.15 17.34 -0.81
N ALA A 17 30.07 17.35 -1.77
CA ALA A 17 29.78 17.71 -3.13
C ALA A 17 28.71 16.70 -3.48
N ASN A 18 27.47 17.18 -3.45
CA ASN A 18 26.31 16.48 -3.91
C ASN A 18 26.65 16.02 -5.32
N ALA A 19 27.18 14.81 -5.42
CA ALA A 19 27.18 14.05 -6.63
C ALA A 19 25.71 13.77 -6.87
N VAL A 20 25.05 14.77 -7.45
CA VAL A 20 23.87 14.56 -8.28
C VAL A 20 24.41 13.74 -9.43
N VAL A 21 24.60 12.44 -9.16
CA VAL A 21 24.56 11.42 -10.18
C VAL A 21 23.22 11.68 -10.83
N ASP A 22 23.24 12.10 -12.09
CA ASP A 22 22.05 12.20 -12.93
C ASP A 22 21.33 10.85 -12.83
N ARG A 23 20.40 10.76 -11.88
CA ARG A 23 19.58 9.58 -11.68
C ARG A 23 18.63 9.62 -12.86
N PHE A 24 18.87 8.75 -13.84
CA PHE A 24 17.95 8.49 -14.93
C PHE A 24 16.52 8.43 -14.37
N ALA A 25 15.75 9.49 -14.60
CA ALA A 25 14.38 9.62 -14.13
C ALA A 25 13.49 8.92 -15.15
N ILE A 26 13.08 7.69 -14.83
CA ILE A 26 12.16 6.91 -15.65
C ILE A 26 10.74 7.18 -15.14
N ALA A 27 9.81 7.50 -16.06
CA ALA A 27 8.40 7.68 -15.72
C ALA A 27 7.81 6.41 -15.11
N GLU A 28 6.90 6.55 -14.15
CA GLU A 28 6.33 5.40 -13.42
C GLU A 28 5.58 4.42 -14.33
N ALA A 29 4.85 4.94 -15.32
CA ALA A 29 4.19 4.12 -16.34
C ALA A 29 5.19 3.24 -17.09
N THR A 30 6.29 3.84 -17.55
CA THR A 30 7.38 3.11 -18.22
C THR A 30 8.03 2.07 -17.29
N LYS A 31 8.20 2.36 -16.01
CA LYS A 31 8.71 1.38 -15.03
C LYS A 31 7.79 0.17 -14.92
N LYS A 32 6.47 0.39 -14.87
CA LYS A 32 5.45 -0.68 -14.83
C LYS A 32 5.49 -1.51 -16.12
N ASP A 33 5.52 -0.86 -17.28
CA ASP A 33 5.56 -1.53 -18.58
C ASP A 33 6.82 -2.38 -18.76
N LEU A 34 7.98 -1.88 -18.33
CA LEU A 34 9.24 -2.62 -18.34
C LEU A 34 9.19 -3.84 -17.41
N LEU A 35 8.59 -3.69 -16.23
CA LEU A 35 8.41 -4.81 -15.31
C LEU A 35 7.46 -5.86 -15.89
N GLU A 36 6.32 -5.46 -16.45
CA GLU A 36 5.38 -6.40 -17.10
C GLU A 36 6.03 -7.11 -18.27
N THR A 37 6.84 -6.40 -19.06
CA THR A 37 7.64 -7.01 -20.13
C THR A 37 8.61 -8.06 -19.58
N LEU A 38 9.32 -7.74 -18.50
CA LEU A 38 10.23 -8.67 -17.84
C LEU A 38 9.49 -9.93 -17.36
N LEU A 39 8.34 -9.76 -16.72
CA LEU A 39 7.51 -10.87 -16.23
C LEU A 39 7.00 -11.73 -17.40
N ALA A 40 6.55 -11.13 -18.50
CA ALA A 40 6.12 -11.86 -19.70
C ALA A 40 7.25 -12.69 -20.32
N ARG A 41 8.50 -12.19 -20.29
CA ARG A 41 9.68 -12.92 -20.78
C ARG A 41 10.10 -14.10 -19.89
N SER A 42 9.52 -14.27 -18.71
CA SER A 42 9.76 -15.49 -17.89
C SER A 42 9.25 -16.79 -18.53
N LEU A 43 8.38 -16.67 -19.54
CA LEU A 43 7.81 -17.77 -20.32
C LEU A 43 8.43 -17.91 -21.71
N ASP A 44 9.55 -17.25 -21.98
CA ASP A 44 10.23 -17.32 -23.27
C ASP A 44 10.66 -18.76 -23.64
N LYS A 45 10.69 -19.08 -24.93
CA LYS A 45 11.18 -20.37 -25.44
C LYS A 45 12.67 -20.56 -25.14
N SER A 46 13.44 -19.48 -25.12
CA SER A 46 14.87 -19.52 -24.83
C SER A 46 15.14 -19.71 -23.34
N VAL A 47 15.84 -20.79 -23.01
CA VAL A 47 16.34 -21.05 -21.64
C VAL A 47 17.18 -19.87 -21.13
N TRP A 48 18.00 -19.28 -22.00
CA TRP A 48 18.89 -18.17 -21.65
C TRP A 48 18.11 -16.94 -21.22
N VAL A 49 17.04 -16.58 -21.96
CA VAL A 49 16.18 -15.44 -21.62
C VAL A 49 15.52 -15.67 -20.27
N ARG A 50 14.88 -16.82 -20.08
CA ARG A 50 14.21 -17.16 -18.80
C ARG A 50 15.16 -17.10 -17.62
N TYR A 51 16.37 -17.65 -17.77
CA TYR A 51 17.41 -17.59 -16.74
C TYR A 51 17.82 -16.14 -16.42
N ARG A 52 18.06 -15.30 -17.43
CA ARG A 52 18.40 -13.88 -17.22
C ARG A 52 17.27 -13.08 -16.58
N VAL A 53 16.02 -13.38 -16.93
CA VAL A 53 14.85 -12.79 -16.29
C VAL A 53 14.86 -13.09 -14.79
N LEU A 54 15.06 -14.36 -14.40
CA LEU A 54 15.12 -14.75 -12.99
C LEU A 54 16.25 -14.05 -12.24
N GLN A 55 17.45 -13.96 -12.83
CA GLN A 55 18.57 -13.22 -12.24
C GLN A 55 18.26 -11.73 -12.04
N THR A 56 17.60 -11.12 -13.03
CA THR A 56 17.20 -9.72 -12.96
C THR A 56 16.21 -9.51 -11.83
N LEU A 57 15.21 -10.39 -11.70
CA LEU A 57 14.25 -10.37 -10.60
C LEU A 57 14.94 -10.55 -9.24
N THR A 58 15.98 -11.38 -9.14
CA THR A 58 16.79 -11.51 -7.92
C THR A 58 17.50 -10.20 -7.57
N GLY A 59 18.06 -9.51 -8.56
CA GLY A 59 18.69 -8.20 -8.36
C GLY A 59 17.68 -7.13 -7.91
N LEU A 60 16.46 -7.15 -8.47
CA LEU A 60 15.39 -6.24 -8.07
C LEU A 60 14.88 -6.51 -6.64
N ALA A 61 14.76 -7.79 -6.26
CA ALA A 61 14.28 -8.19 -4.93
C ALA A 61 15.29 -7.94 -3.80
N SER A 62 16.58 -8.08 -4.09
CA SER A 62 17.67 -7.86 -3.11
C SER A 62 18.02 -6.38 -2.90
N ASN A 63 17.50 -5.46 -3.73
CA ASN A 63 17.81 -4.04 -3.61
C ASN A 63 16.99 -3.41 -2.48
N THR A 64 17.62 -3.23 -1.32
CA THR A 64 17.01 -2.59 -0.13
C THR A 64 17.08 -1.07 -0.14
N LYS A 65 17.95 -0.47 -0.97
CA LYS A 65 18.16 0.99 -1.01
C LYS A 65 17.03 1.72 -1.74
N THR A 66 16.40 1.06 -2.71
CA THR A 66 15.29 1.59 -3.47
C THR A 66 14.32 0.46 -3.71
N SER A 67 13.03 0.66 -3.39
CA SER A 67 11.98 -0.32 -3.69
C SER A 67 11.84 -0.49 -5.20
N ALA A 68 12.66 -1.38 -5.74
CA ALA A 68 12.76 -1.62 -7.17
C ALA A 68 11.59 -2.50 -7.63
N LEU A 69 11.25 -3.53 -6.85
CA LEU A 69 10.10 -4.40 -7.06
C LEU A 69 8.88 -3.91 -6.24
N PRO A 70 7.78 -3.45 -6.88
CA PRO A 70 6.57 -3.04 -6.19
C PRO A 70 5.99 -4.17 -5.34
N ARG A 71 5.51 -3.84 -4.13
CA ARG A 71 5.01 -4.82 -3.14
C ARG A 71 3.94 -5.77 -3.71
N GLU A 72 3.02 -5.25 -4.50
CA GLU A 72 1.94 -6.01 -5.15
C GLU A 72 2.45 -7.13 -6.07
N GLN A 73 3.64 -6.95 -6.65
CA GLN A 73 4.19 -7.87 -7.64
C GLN A 73 4.96 -9.04 -7.00
N TRP A 74 5.22 -9.01 -5.69
CA TRP A 74 5.99 -10.05 -5.00
C TRP A 74 5.34 -11.43 -5.11
N ALA A 75 4.01 -11.50 -4.94
CA ALA A 75 3.27 -12.75 -5.05
C ALA A 75 3.36 -13.35 -6.46
N ARG A 76 3.23 -12.51 -7.49
CA ARG A 76 3.32 -12.94 -8.89
C ARG A 76 4.74 -13.39 -9.25
N VAL A 77 5.76 -12.69 -8.77
CA VAL A 77 7.17 -13.08 -8.96
C VAL A 77 7.47 -14.41 -8.26
N LEU A 78 6.96 -14.61 -7.05
CA LEU A 78 7.10 -15.88 -6.31
C LEU A 78 6.42 -17.04 -7.05
N GLU A 79 5.24 -16.81 -7.62
CA GLU A 79 4.55 -17.83 -8.42
C GLU A 79 5.35 -18.21 -9.66
N ILE A 80 5.89 -17.22 -10.39
CA ILE A 80 6.76 -17.44 -11.54
C ILE A 80 7.99 -18.26 -11.12
N ALA A 81 8.65 -17.86 -10.03
CA ALA A 81 9.83 -18.56 -9.51
C ALA A 81 9.50 -20.03 -9.19
N THR A 82 8.39 -20.28 -8.48
CA THR A 82 7.93 -21.63 -8.12
C THR A 82 7.65 -22.48 -9.37
N ARG A 83 6.97 -21.91 -10.38
CA ARG A 83 6.75 -22.60 -11.67
C ARG A 83 8.05 -22.87 -12.42
N ARG A 84 9.07 -22.01 -12.29
CA ARG A 84 10.40 -22.19 -12.92
C ARG A 84 11.32 -23.13 -12.14
N MET A 85 11.03 -23.47 -10.89
CA MET A 85 11.74 -24.56 -10.20
C MET A 85 11.49 -25.93 -10.84
N GLN A 86 10.40 -26.07 -11.59
CA GLN A 86 10.03 -27.28 -12.34
C GLN A 86 10.52 -27.27 -13.80
N ASP A 87 11.39 -26.32 -14.17
CA ASP A 87 11.91 -26.20 -15.53
C ASP A 87 12.79 -27.41 -15.93
N CYS A 88 12.83 -27.78 -17.21
CA CYS A 88 13.72 -28.82 -17.71
C CYS A 88 15.21 -28.42 -17.61
N ALA A 89 15.52 -27.13 -17.76
CA ALA A 89 16.89 -26.63 -17.70
C ALA A 89 17.39 -26.47 -16.26
N SER A 90 18.52 -27.11 -15.95
CA SER A 90 19.11 -27.08 -14.60
C SER A 90 19.55 -25.68 -14.16
N THR A 91 20.02 -24.84 -15.10
CA THR A 91 20.41 -23.45 -14.84
C THR A 91 19.21 -22.60 -14.40
N THR A 92 18.07 -22.75 -15.09
CA THR A 92 16.82 -22.05 -14.74
C THR A 92 16.30 -22.49 -13.38
N ARG A 93 16.34 -23.81 -13.07
CA ARG A 93 15.94 -24.32 -11.74
C ARG A 93 16.81 -23.73 -10.62
N LYS A 94 18.13 -23.69 -10.81
CA LYS A 94 19.07 -23.10 -9.84
C LYS A 94 18.81 -21.61 -9.62
N SER A 95 18.61 -20.83 -10.69
CA SER A 95 18.27 -19.42 -10.55
C SER A 95 16.92 -19.18 -9.90
N ALA A 96 15.93 -20.05 -10.16
CA ALA A 96 14.61 -19.95 -9.54
C ALA A 96 14.67 -20.19 -8.02
N MET A 97 15.41 -21.21 -7.58
CA MET A 97 15.65 -21.45 -6.15
C MET A 97 16.35 -20.27 -5.48
N GLN A 98 17.35 -19.68 -6.16
CA GLN A 98 18.02 -18.49 -5.67
C GLN A 98 17.06 -17.30 -5.54
N LEU A 99 16.18 -17.09 -6.53
CA LEU A 99 15.16 -16.05 -6.45
C LEU A 99 14.20 -16.27 -5.27
N VAL A 100 13.69 -17.48 -5.07
CA VAL A 100 12.81 -17.80 -3.92
C VAL A 100 13.51 -17.51 -2.60
N ARG A 101 14.76 -17.93 -2.45
CA ARG A 101 15.58 -17.63 -1.27
C ARG A 101 15.66 -16.12 -1.02
N THR A 102 15.99 -15.35 -2.04
CA THR A 102 16.06 -13.88 -1.94
C THR A 102 14.70 -13.26 -1.62
N LEU A 103 13.59 -13.77 -2.17
CA LEU A 103 12.25 -13.27 -1.85
C LEU A 103 11.87 -13.52 -0.39
N ILE A 104 12.37 -14.58 0.23
CA ILE A 104 12.15 -14.86 1.65
C ILE A 104 13.03 -13.94 2.50
N GLU A 105 14.33 -13.83 2.18
CA GLU A 105 15.30 -13.02 2.93
C GLU A 105 14.95 -11.52 2.92
N PHE A 106 14.51 -10.99 1.77
CA PHE A 106 14.23 -9.57 1.58
C PHE A 106 12.74 -9.25 1.53
N HIS A 107 11.89 -10.15 2.03
CA HIS A 107 10.44 -9.98 1.97
C HIS A 107 10.02 -8.63 2.58
N PRO A 108 9.10 -7.87 1.96
CA PRO A 108 8.72 -6.55 2.46
C PRO A 108 7.96 -6.59 3.78
N TYR A 109 7.52 -7.78 4.22
CA TYR A 109 6.96 -8.02 5.55
C TYR A 109 7.92 -8.81 6.46
N GLY A 110 9.14 -9.10 5.99
CA GLY A 110 10.17 -9.84 6.71
C GLY A 110 10.49 -9.28 8.10
N PRO A 111 10.62 -7.95 8.29
CA PRO A 111 10.84 -7.37 9.62
C PRO A 111 9.72 -7.64 10.63
N ALA A 112 8.48 -7.90 10.17
CA ALA A 112 7.35 -8.23 11.04
C ALA A 112 7.23 -9.74 11.31
N LEU A 113 8.05 -10.57 10.65
CA LEU A 113 8.07 -12.02 10.83
C LEU A 113 9.29 -12.35 11.67
N GLN A 114 9.12 -12.49 12.99
CA GLN A 114 10.20 -12.82 13.92
C GLN A 114 10.83 -14.21 13.66
N GLY A 115 10.27 -15.00 12.74
CA GLY A 115 10.79 -16.29 12.32
C GLY A 115 10.66 -17.37 13.41
N SER A 116 9.84 -17.13 14.44
CA SER A 116 9.68 -18.01 15.60
C SER A 116 8.32 -18.70 15.56
N GLY A 117 8.32 -20.02 15.29
CA GLY A 117 7.09 -20.83 15.28
C GLY A 117 6.28 -20.74 13.97
N ASP A 118 4.99 -21.08 14.05
CA ASP A 118 4.10 -21.11 12.88
C ASP A 118 3.54 -19.71 12.57
N GLU A 119 4.36 -18.89 11.91
CA GLU A 119 3.99 -17.54 11.46
C GLU A 119 2.75 -17.52 10.56
N ARG A 120 2.49 -18.62 9.83
CA ARG A 120 1.27 -18.74 9.03
C ARG A 120 0.03 -18.80 9.92
N ALA A 121 0.07 -19.60 10.99
CA ALA A 121 -1.04 -19.68 11.93
C ALA A 121 -1.29 -18.34 12.62
N LYS A 122 -0.24 -17.63 13.05
CA LYS A 122 -0.35 -16.28 13.63
C LYS A 122 -1.01 -15.30 12.66
N ALA A 123 -0.55 -15.27 11.40
CA ALA A 123 -1.13 -14.42 10.36
C ALA A 123 -2.62 -14.76 10.09
N GLN A 124 -2.98 -16.05 10.10
CA GLN A 124 -4.37 -16.48 9.93
C GLN A 124 -5.26 -16.03 11.10
N GLN A 125 -4.78 -16.11 12.34
CA GLN A 125 -5.50 -15.63 13.52
C GLN A 125 -5.73 -14.12 13.45
N LEU A 126 -4.68 -13.35 13.14
CA LEU A 126 -4.77 -11.89 12.96
C LEU A 126 -5.78 -11.52 11.85
N LEU A 127 -5.76 -12.24 10.73
CA LEU A 127 -6.73 -12.02 9.64
C LEU A 127 -8.17 -12.29 10.11
N GLN A 128 -8.41 -13.36 10.88
CA GLN A 128 -9.73 -13.67 11.41
C GLN A 128 -10.21 -12.58 12.37
N GLU A 129 -9.33 -12.13 13.27
CA GLU A 129 -9.63 -11.07 14.21
C GLU A 129 -9.98 -9.76 13.51
N VAL A 130 -9.14 -9.30 12.58
CA VAL A 130 -9.38 -8.08 11.80
C VAL A 130 -10.68 -8.19 11.01
N THR A 131 -10.94 -9.34 10.38
CA THR A 131 -12.20 -9.57 9.65
C THR A 131 -13.41 -9.52 10.57
N SER A 132 -13.31 -10.09 11.77
CA SER A 132 -14.40 -10.06 12.76
C SER A 132 -14.69 -8.63 13.24
N ARG A 133 -13.65 -7.83 13.45
CA ARG A 133 -13.78 -6.41 13.85
C ARG A 133 -14.40 -5.58 12.73
N LEU A 134 -13.96 -5.78 11.48
CA LEU A 134 -14.55 -5.12 10.32
C LEU A 134 -16.05 -5.43 10.18
N ARG A 135 -16.46 -6.69 10.40
CA ARG A 135 -17.88 -7.05 10.39
C ARG A 135 -18.69 -6.37 11.48
N LYS A 136 -18.13 -6.19 12.68
CA LYS A 136 -18.81 -5.47 13.78
C LYS A 136 -18.99 -3.99 13.43
N LEU A 137 -17.93 -3.34 12.94
CA LEU A 137 -17.99 -1.95 12.51
C LEU A 137 -18.98 -1.76 11.35
N GLN A 138 -19.02 -2.69 10.39
CA GLN A 138 -20.01 -2.64 9.30
C GLN A 138 -21.45 -2.83 9.79
N ALA A 139 -21.67 -3.63 10.83
CA ALA A 139 -22.99 -3.78 11.44
C ALA A 139 -23.40 -2.53 12.22
N GLU A 140 -22.48 -1.93 12.99
CA GLU A 140 -22.70 -0.66 13.69
C GLU A 140 -22.98 0.48 12.70
N GLU A 141 -22.22 0.57 11.60
CA GLU A 141 -22.46 1.56 10.53
C GLU A 141 -23.82 1.35 9.86
N ALA A 142 -24.25 0.10 9.62
CA ALA A 142 -25.57 -0.18 9.05
C ALA A 142 -26.70 0.22 10.01
N GLU A 143 -26.58 -0.10 11.30
CA GLU A 143 -27.56 0.31 12.30
C GLU A 143 -27.65 1.84 12.45
N ASP A 144 -26.53 2.56 12.29
CA ASP A 144 -26.52 4.02 12.35
C ASP A 144 -27.12 4.65 11.09
N VAL A 145 -26.97 4.02 9.91
CA VAL A 145 -27.67 4.42 8.68
C VAL A 145 -29.17 4.15 8.80
N ASP A 146 -29.57 2.99 9.32
CA ASP A 146 -30.99 2.65 9.52
C ASP A 146 -31.65 3.64 10.49
N LYS A 147 -31.00 3.96 11.61
CA LYS A 147 -31.49 5.00 12.55
C LYS A 147 -31.54 6.38 11.90
N ALA A 148 -30.60 6.72 11.03
CA ALA A 148 -30.62 8.00 10.32
C ALA A 148 -31.77 8.07 9.29
N CYS A 149 -32.08 6.96 8.61
CA CYS A 149 -33.23 6.84 7.74
C CYS A 149 -34.55 6.94 8.52
N GLU A 150 -34.68 6.26 9.66
CA GLU A 150 -35.89 6.36 10.50
C GLU A 150 -36.13 7.81 10.98
N VAL A 151 -35.07 8.52 11.37
CA VAL A 151 -35.17 9.93 11.78
C VAL A 151 -35.51 10.83 10.59
N ALA A 152 -34.95 10.56 9.41
CA ALA A 152 -35.26 11.31 8.19
C ALA A 152 -36.71 11.07 7.74
N ASP A 153 -37.20 9.84 7.79
CA ASP A 153 -38.57 9.47 7.45
C ASP A 153 -39.57 10.10 8.43
N ALA A 154 -39.25 10.13 9.73
CA ALA A 154 -40.07 10.82 10.73
C ALA A 154 -40.13 12.35 10.53
N LEU A 155 -39.01 12.97 10.12
CA LEU A 155 -38.97 14.40 9.77
C LEU A 155 -39.75 14.70 8.48
N VAL A 156 -39.76 13.78 7.51
CA VAL A 156 -40.53 13.92 6.28
C VAL A 156 -42.04 13.76 6.55
N GLU A 157 -42.44 12.79 7.37
CA GLU A 157 -43.83 12.61 7.83
C GLU A 157 -44.37 13.84 8.58
N GLU A 158 -43.59 14.44 9.48
CA GLU A 158 -43.98 15.70 10.14
C GLU A 158 -44.06 16.88 9.15
N ALA A 159 -43.25 16.89 8.09
CA ALA A 159 -43.25 17.96 7.08
C ALA A 159 -44.39 17.83 6.05
N CYS A 160 -44.95 16.64 5.82
CA CYS A 160 -46.09 16.43 4.91
C CYS A 160 -47.47 16.39 5.61
N GLY A 161 -47.52 16.62 6.93
CA GLY A 161 -48.74 16.58 7.74
C GLY A 161 -49.63 17.83 7.73
N ASP A 162 -49.30 18.90 6.99
CA ASP A 162 -50.16 20.08 6.84
C ASP A 162 -50.02 20.72 5.44
N SER A 163 -50.73 20.16 4.46
CA SER A 163 -51.30 20.92 3.33
C SER A 163 -52.20 20.01 2.50
N ASP A 164 -53.48 19.99 2.84
CA ASP A 164 -54.53 19.60 1.89
C ASP A 164 -55.63 20.68 1.91
N ALA A 165 -55.43 21.70 1.07
CA ALA A 165 -56.47 22.61 0.63
C ALA A 165 -56.23 22.89 -0.86
N GLU A 166 -56.93 22.08 -1.67
CA GLU A 166 -57.22 22.25 -3.09
C GLU A 166 -57.28 23.71 -3.56
N GLY A 167 -56.58 24.00 -4.66
CA GLY A 167 -56.64 25.28 -5.36
C GLY A 167 -55.96 25.19 -6.72
N GLU A 168 -56.73 24.76 -7.73
CA GLU A 168 -56.36 24.90 -9.15
C GLU A 168 -56.03 26.37 -9.48
N GLY A 169 -54.93 26.58 -10.22
CA GLY A 169 -54.50 27.90 -10.68
C GLY A 169 -53.34 27.81 -11.67
N ASP A 170 -53.69 27.70 -12.95
CA ASP A 170 -52.82 27.90 -14.11
C ASP A 170 -52.15 29.29 -14.08
N GLY A 171 -50.85 29.37 -14.37
CA GLY A 171 -50.08 30.61 -14.26
C GLY A 171 -48.65 30.50 -14.80
N ASP A 172 -48.52 30.68 -16.11
CA ASP A 172 -47.30 30.93 -16.89
C ASP A 172 -46.55 32.20 -16.39
N GLY A 173 -45.22 32.17 -16.24
CA GLY A 173 -44.43 33.37 -15.88
C GLY A 173 -42.99 33.15 -15.41
N ASP A 174 -42.07 33.01 -16.37
CA ASP A 174 -40.69 33.55 -16.49
C ASP A 174 -39.91 34.06 -15.24
N GLY A 175 -38.63 33.65 -15.11
CA GLY A 175 -37.59 34.47 -14.46
C GLY A 175 -36.62 33.83 -13.45
N GLU A 176 -35.39 33.56 -13.94
CA GLU A 176 -34.08 33.72 -13.26
C GLU A 176 -33.66 32.79 -12.08
N GLU A 177 -32.71 31.88 -12.37
CA GLU A 177 -31.87 31.19 -11.39
C GLU A 177 -30.67 32.08 -10.98
N GLU A 178 -30.65 32.57 -9.74
CA GLU A 178 -29.44 33.08 -9.09
C GLU A 178 -28.84 32.03 -8.12
N GLU A 179 -27.56 31.71 -8.36
CA GLU A 179 -26.66 30.92 -7.54
C GLU A 179 -26.68 31.30 -6.04
N GLN A 180 -27.00 30.34 -5.17
CA GLN A 180 -26.58 30.39 -3.77
C GLN A 180 -25.49 29.35 -3.49
N LYS A 181 -24.39 29.88 -2.97
CA LYS A 181 -23.09 29.25 -2.71
C LYS A 181 -23.15 28.23 -1.58
N GLU A 182 -22.71 27.00 -1.84
CA GLU A 182 -22.36 26.03 -0.79
C GLU A 182 -21.15 26.53 0.03
N ALA A 183 -21.30 26.57 1.36
CA ALA A 183 -20.19 26.77 2.29
C ALA A 183 -19.72 25.41 2.86
N PRO A 184 -18.40 25.17 3.01
CA PRO A 184 -17.88 23.85 3.34
C PRO A 184 -18.01 23.52 4.83
N SER A 185 -18.65 22.39 5.13
CA SER A 185 -18.70 21.80 6.48
C SER A 185 -17.31 21.40 6.97
N LYS A 186 -16.89 21.99 8.10
CA LYS A 186 -15.61 21.74 8.77
C LYS A 186 -15.58 20.32 9.35
N ARG A 187 -14.82 19.40 8.74
CA ARG A 187 -14.46 18.10 9.34
C ARG A 187 -13.62 18.34 10.61
N ARG A 188 -14.22 18.09 11.78
CA ARG A 188 -13.53 18.07 13.07
C ARG A 188 -12.50 16.94 13.07
N ARG A 189 -11.21 17.28 13.16
CA ARG A 189 -10.13 16.32 13.40
C ARG A 189 -10.23 15.82 14.85
N LEU A 190 -10.64 14.55 15.05
CA LEU A 190 -10.47 13.87 16.33
C LEU A 190 -8.98 13.53 16.52
N GLY A 191 -8.28 14.34 17.30
CA GLY A 191 -6.86 14.21 17.61
C GLY A 191 -6.58 13.52 18.95
N LYS A 192 -7.20 12.37 19.24
CA LYS A 192 -6.82 11.56 20.40
C LYS A 192 -6.64 10.11 19.97
N LYS A 193 -5.38 9.67 19.93
CA LYS A 193 -5.02 8.26 19.80
C LYS A 193 -5.74 7.49 20.89
N THR A 194 -6.62 6.58 20.49
CA THR A 194 -7.28 5.68 21.43
C THR A 194 -6.23 4.74 22.02
N VAL A 195 -6.47 4.25 23.23
CA VAL A 195 -5.57 3.35 23.98
C VAL A 195 -5.14 2.13 23.14
N THR A 196 -5.94 1.77 22.13
CA THR A 196 -5.71 0.71 21.15
C THR A 196 -4.58 0.98 20.14
N ASP A 197 -4.32 2.23 19.75
CA ASP A 197 -3.16 2.58 18.89
C ASP A 197 -1.83 2.34 19.62
N GLN A 198 -1.85 2.38 20.95
CA GLN A 198 -0.67 2.11 21.77
C GLN A 198 -0.43 0.61 21.92
N THR A 199 -1.48 -0.20 22.02
CA THR A 199 -1.36 -1.67 22.15
C THR A 199 -0.84 -2.31 20.87
N ILE A 200 -1.28 -1.84 19.70
CA ILE A 200 -0.80 -2.32 18.41
C ILE A 200 0.67 -1.92 18.19
N ALA A 201 1.08 -0.74 18.65
CA ALA A 201 2.48 -0.32 18.58
C ALA A 201 3.39 -1.18 19.48
N THR A 202 2.92 -1.60 20.66
CA THR A 202 3.70 -2.42 21.60
C THR A 202 3.79 -3.90 21.22
N GLU A 203 2.87 -4.43 20.40
CA GLU A 203 2.93 -5.81 19.93
C GLU A 203 3.70 -5.97 18.60
N VAL A 204 4.13 -4.86 18.00
CA VAL A 204 4.86 -4.81 16.73
C VAL A 204 6.37 -4.50 16.91
N GLU A 205 6.82 -4.15 18.13
CA GLU A 205 8.24 -4.16 18.53
C GLU A 205 8.70 -5.56 18.99
#